data_AF-A0A6N8YQ55-F1
#
_entry.id   AF-A0A6N8YQ55-F1
#
_cell.length_a   1.000
_cell.length_b   1.000
_cell.length_c   1.000
_cell.angle_alpha   90.00
_cell.angle_beta   90.00
_cell.angle_gamma   90.00
#
_symmetry.space_group_name_H-M   'P 1'
#
loop_
_entity.id
_entity.type
_entity.pdbx_description
1 polymer ?
#
loop_
_entity_poly.entity_id
_entity_poly.type
_entity_poly.pdbx_seq_one_letter_code
_entity_poly.pdbx_strand_id
1 'polypeptide(L)'
;MNEQQFVRTLNSVGMRCFITYFRQFCDLSLTNEDIAAQIEEAEGYSSKACRSRTSGARRIIRAMRGRDALEKIARSKADAWTRQEASRLLTARG
;
A
#
# COMPACT_ATOMS: atom_id res chain seq x y z
N MET A 1 -8.86 7.00 -10.98
CA MET A 1 -7.60 6.36 -11.44
C MET A 1 -7.97 5.27 -12.43
N ASN A 2 -7.38 5.25 -13.63
CA ASN A 2 -7.61 4.17 -14.60
C ASN A 2 -6.74 2.92 -14.29
N GLU A 3 -6.96 1.81 -14.99
CA GLU A 3 -6.27 0.55 -14.70
C GLU A 3 -4.75 0.62 -14.92
N GLN A 4 -4.28 1.27 -15.98
CA GLN A 4 -2.84 1.44 -16.21
C GLN A 4 -2.18 2.28 -15.10
N GLN A 5 -2.83 3.37 -14.70
CA GLN A 5 -2.38 4.22 -13.59
C GLN A 5 -2.35 3.44 -12.29
N PHE A 6 -3.34 2.60 -12.02
CA PHE A 6 -3.39 1.76 -10.84
C PHE A 6 -2.24 0.77 -10.77
N VAL A 7 -2.03 -0.03 -11.82
CA VAL A 7 -0.95 -1.03 -11.84
C VAL A 7 0.41 -0.35 -11.68
N ARG A 8 0.64 0.76 -12.40
CA ARG A 8 1.88 1.54 -12.26
C ARG A 8 2.06 2.10 -10.86
N THR A 9 1.00 2.66 -10.28
CA THR A 9 1.06 3.22 -8.92
C THR A 9 1.34 2.13 -7.91
N LEU A 10 0.65 0.99 -7.96
CA LEU A 10 0.83 -0.11 -7.03
C LEU A 10 2.26 -0.67 -7.10
N ASN A 11 2.81 -0.82 -8.30
CA ASN A 11 4.20 -1.24 -8.49
C ASN A 11 5.19 -0.23 -7.92
N SER A 12 4.93 1.08 -8.08
CA SER A 12 5.77 2.14 -7.52
C SER A 12 5.72 2.21 -6.00
N VAL A 13 4.60 1.84 -5.37
CA VAL A 13 4.52 1.70 -3.92
C VAL A 13 5.32 0.48 -3.45
N GLY A 14 5.23 -0.61 -4.21
CA GLY A 14 5.74 -1.92 -3.84
C GLY A 14 4.68 -2.70 -3.07
N MET A 15 4.40 -3.92 -3.51
CA MET A 15 3.30 -4.74 -2.96
C MET A 15 3.48 -5.04 -1.47
N ARG A 16 4.71 -5.38 -1.04
CA ARG A 16 5.02 -5.62 0.37
C ARG A 16 4.79 -4.37 1.22
N CYS A 17 5.29 -3.21 0.80
CA CYS A 17 5.06 -1.94 1.49
C CYS A 17 3.56 -1.60 1.57
N PHE A 18 2.82 -1.79 0.48
CA PHE A 18 1.37 -1.55 0.46
C PHE A 18 0.64 -2.40 1.52
N ILE A 19 1.02 -3.67 1.68
CA ILE A 19 0.43 -4.58 2.67
C ILE A 19 0.86 -4.23 4.10
N THR A 20 2.16 -4.07 4.34
CA THR A 20 2.71 -3.78 5.68
C THR A 20 2.06 -2.55 6.30
N TYR A 21 1.85 -1.49 5.52
CA TYR A 21 1.33 -0.21 5.99
C TYR A 21 -0.12 0.04 5.55
N PHE A 22 -0.86 -1.01 5.13
CA PHE A 22 -2.21 -0.87 4.58
C PHE A 22 -3.18 -0.13 5.50
N ARG A 23 -3.11 -0.43 6.81
CA ARG A 23 -3.98 0.19 7.81
C ARG A 23 -3.69 1.68 7.97
N GLN A 24 -2.41 2.05 8.02
CA GLN A 24 -1.96 3.44 8.09
C GLN A 24 -2.40 4.21 6.85
N PHE A 25 -2.31 3.61 5.65
CA PHE A 25 -2.81 4.25 4.43
C PHE A 25 -4.33 4.46 4.43
N CYS A 26 -5.08 3.61 5.13
CA CYS A 26 -6.53 3.76 5.31
C CYS A 26 -6.91 4.73 6.43
N ASP A 27 -6.01 5.02 7.35
CA ASP A 27 -6.25 5.92 8.46
C ASP A 27 -6.18 7.38 8.00
N LEU A 28 -7.30 8.09 8.15
CA LEU A 28 -7.44 9.49 7.76
C LEU A 28 -6.94 10.46 8.84
N SER A 29 -6.71 9.98 10.07
CA SER A 29 -6.14 10.80 11.14
C SER A 29 -4.65 11.07 10.93
N LEU A 30 -3.95 10.19 10.22
CA LEU A 30 -2.53 10.35 9.89
C LEU A 30 -2.35 11.29 8.68
N THR A 31 -1.26 12.05 8.63
CA THR A 31 -0.87 12.77 7.41
C THR A 31 -0.04 11.87 6.49
N ASN A 32 0.22 12.32 5.25
CA ASN A 32 1.15 11.57 4.39
C ASN A 32 2.57 11.64 4.95
N GLU A 33 2.91 12.75 5.58
CA GLU A 33 4.19 13.03 6.19
C GLU A 33 4.43 12.11 7.39
N ASP A 34 3.42 11.91 8.23
CA ASP A 34 3.50 10.99 9.38
C ASP A 34 3.77 9.56 8.93
N ILE A 35 3.03 9.07 7.92
CA ILE A 35 3.20 7.72 7.41
C ILE A 35 4.56 7.58 6.72
N ALA A 36 4.98 8.59 5.95
CA ALA A 36 6.29 8.57 5.31
C ALA A 36 7.43 8.53 6.34
N ALA A 37 7.31 9.27 7.45
CA ALA A 37 8.27 9.24 8.54
C ALA A 37 8.31 7.85 9.22
N GLN A 38 7.15 7.23 9.46
CA GLN A 38 7.10 5.85 10.00
C GLN A 38 7.80 4.84 9.08
N ILE A 39 7.60 4.94 7.76
CA ILE A 39 8.27 4.05 6.79
C ILE A 39 9.77 4.33 6.74
N GLU A 40 10.18 5.60 6.81
CA GLU A 40 11.59 6.01 6.82
C GLU A 40 12.30 5.46 8.06
N GLU A 41 11.69 5.58 9.24
CA GLU A 41 12.21 5.05 10.50
C GLU A 41 12.30 3.52 10.50
N ALA A 42 11.28 2.83 9.99
CA ALA A 42 11.23 1.37 10.02
C ALA A 42 12.11 0.69 8.95
N GLU A 43 12.21 1.26 7.76
CA GLU A 43 12.86 0.62 6.60
C GLU A 43 14.21 1.26 6.21
N GLY A 44 14.55 2.45 6.75
CA GLY A 44 15.77 3.18 6.42
C GLY A 44 15.83 3.71 4.98
N TYR A 45 14.68 3.81 4.30
CA TYR A 45 14.61 4.37 2.95
C TYR A 45 14.73 5.89 2.96
N SER A 46 15.13 6.48 1.83
CA SER A 46 15.14 7.94 1.71
C SER A 46 13.75 8.55 1.85
N SER A 47 13.65 9.71 2.51
CA SER A 47 12.40 10.47 2.67
C SER A 47 11.64 10.66 1.35
N LYS A 48 12.34 10.94 0.24
CA LYS A 48 11.73 11.07 -1.09
C LYS A 48 11.03 9.78 -1.53
N ALA A 49 11.65 8.62 -1.30
CA ALA A 49 11.06 7.34 -1.63
C ALA A 49 9.85 7.03 -0.74
N CYS A 50 9.93 7.30 0.57
CA CYS A 50 8.82 7.12 1.51
C CYS A 50 7.60 7.99 1.16
N ARG A 51 7.82 9.26 0.82
CA ARG A 51 6.76 10.18 0.36
C ARG A 51 6.10 9.70 -0.93
N SER A 52 6.89 9.21 -1.88
CA SER A 52 6.38 8.67 -3.15
C SER A 52 5.47 7.44 -2.91
N ARG A 53 5.95 6.48 -2.10
CA ARG A 53 5.17 5.29 -1.73
C ARG A 53 3.88 5.67 -1.01
N THR A 54 3.96 6.54 -0.01
CA THR A 54 2.78 6.99 0.75
C THR A 54 1.77 7.69 -0.13
N SER A 55 2.22 8.63 -0.97
CA SER A 55 1.34 9.36 -1.89
C SER A 55 0.67 8.43 -2.90
N GLY A 56 1.40 7.46 -3.43
CA GLY A 56 0.87 6.42 -4.32
C GLY A 56 -0.17 5.54 -3.64
N ALA A 57 0.13 5.05 -2.44
CA ALA A 57 -0.78 4.18 -1.67
C ALA A 57 -2.07 4.93 -1.31
N ARG A 58 -1.96 6.14 -0.77
CA ARG A 58 -3.12 7.00 -0.46
C ARG A 58 -3.95 7.33 -1.71
N ARG A 59 -3.33 7.50 -2.86
CA ARG A 59 -4.06 7.72 -4.13
C ARG A 59 -4.90 6.50 -4.52
N ILE A 60 -4.38 5.28 -4.31
CA ILE A 60 -5.15 4.03 -4.53
C ILE A 60 -6.34 3.96 -3.57
N ILE A 61 -6.10 4.21 -2.28
CA ILE A 61 -7.17 4.19 -1.25
C ILE A 61 -8.26 5.22 -1.55
N ARG A 62 -7.88 6.48 -1.84
CA ARG A 62 -8.83 7.56 -2.19
C ARG A 62 -9.61 7.29 -3.48
N ALA A 63 -9.07 6.48 -4.38
CA ALA A 63 -9.77 6.03 -5.58
C ALA A 63 -10.72 4.85 -5.31
N MET A 64 -10.96 4.47 -4.05
CA MET A 64 -11.74 3.30 -3.63
C MET A 64 -11.20 1.97 -4.17
N ARG A 65 -9.91 1.92 -4.53
CA ARG A 65 -9.25 0.76 -5.13
C ARG A 65 -8.40 -0.05 -4.16
N GLY A 66 -8.55 0.20 -2.85
CA GLY A 66 -7.82 -0.53 -1.81
C GLY A 66 -8.08 -2.04 -1.86
N ARG A 67 -9.35 -2.43 -2.06
CA ARG A 67 -9.73 -3.84 -2.20
C ARG A 67 -9.11 -4.47 -3.44
N ASP A 68 -9.20 -3.82 -4.60
CA ASP A 68 -8.59 -4.28 -5.85
C ASP A 68 -7.08 -4.50 -5.70
N ALA A 69 -6.41 -3.62 -4.95
CA ALA A 69 -4.97 -3.76 -4.66
C ALA A 69 -4.71 -5.03 -3.86
N LEU A 70 -5.47 -5.29 -2.79
CA LEU A 70 -5.34 -6.51 -2.00
C LEU A 70 -5.60 -7.78 -2.84
N GLU A 71 -6.67 -7.79 -3.65
CA GLU A 71 -7.00 -8.94 -4.52
C GLU A 71 -5.90 -9.19 -5.55
N LYS A 72 -5.37 -8.11 -6.15
CA LYS A 72 -4.27 -8.20 -7.09
C LYS A 72 -2.99 -8.73 -6.44
N ILE A 73 -2.68 -8.28 -5.23
CA ILE A 73 -1.48 -8.73 -4.48
C ILE A 73 -1.62 -10.20 -4.09
N ALA A 74 -2.77 -10.62 -3.55
CA ALA A 74 -3.04 -12.01 -3.15
C ALA A 74 -2.83 -13.01 -4.30
N ARG A 75 -3.16 -12.60 -5.53
CA ARG A 75 -3.01 -13.40 -6.76
C ARG A 75 -1.69 -13.16 -7.53
N SER A 76 -0.81 -12.30 -7.02
CA SER A 76 0.43 -11.92 -7.70
C SER A 76 1.53 -12.98 -7.56
N LYS A 77 2.72 -12.70 -8.09
CA LYS A 77 3.94 -13.48 -7.87
C LYS A 77 4.78 -12.99 -6.67
N ALA A 78 4.22 -12.17 -5.79
CA ALA A 78 4.90 -11.73 -4.58
C ALA A 78 5.23 -12.92 -3.64
N ASP A 79 6.08 -12.69 -2.64
CA ASP A 79 6.43 -13.69 -1.66
C ASP A 79 5.20 -14.20 -0.88
N ALA A 80 5.32 -15.39 -0.30
CA ALA A 80 4.20 -16.08 0.34
C ALA A 80 3.57 -15.25 1.46
N TRP A 81 4.39 -14.57 2.28
CA TRP A 81 3.88 -13.73 3.37
C TRP A 81 3.05 -12.57 2.82
N THR A 82 3.57 -11.84 1.82
CA THR A 82 2.85 -10.72 1.19
C THR A 82 1.50 -11.16 0.62
N ARG A 83 1.44 -12.32 -0.04
CA ARG A 83 0.18 -12.85 -0.62
C ARG A 83 -0.82 -13.29 0.45
N GLN A 84 -0.33 -13.94 1.52
CA GLN A 84 -1.16 -14.42 2.62
C GLN A 84 -1.73 -13.26 3.42
N GLU A 85 -0.92 -12.25 3.76
CA GLU A 85 -1.42 -11.09 4.50
C GLU A 85 -2.40 -10.26 3.67
N ALA A 86 -2.20 -10.15 2.34
CA ALA A 86 -3.21 -9.55 1.46
C ALA A 86 -4.55 -10.31 1.52
N SER A 87 -4.51 -11.64 1.50
CA SER A 87 -5.70 -12.49 1.65
C SER A 87 -6.36 -12.31 3.02
N ARG A 88 -5.56 -12.18 4.09
CA ARG A 88 -6.04 -11.93 5.45
C ARG A 88 -6.73 -10.57 5.58
N LEU A 89 -6.16 -9.53 4.97
CA LEU A 89 -6.76 -8.18 4.97
C LEU A 89 -8.07 -8.11 4.18
N LEU A 90 -8.27 -9.00 3.19
CA LEU A 90 -9.55 -9.13 2.47
C LEU A 90 -10.64 -9.76 3.33
N THR A 91 -10.29 -10.72 4.18
CA THR A 91 -11.24 -11.45 5.04
C THR A 91 -11.48 -10.75 6.38
N ALA A 92 -10.51 -9.98 6.87
CA ALA A 92 -10.62 -9.20 8.12
C ALA A 92 -11.60 -8.01 8.05
N ARG A 93 -12.36 -7.89 6.95
CA ARG A 93 -13.50 -6.97 6.80
C ARG A 93 -14.75 -7.79 6.47
N GLY A 94 -15.28 -8.44 7.51
CA GLY A 94 -16.66 -8.87 7.68
C GLY A 94 -17.15 -8.32 9.01
#